data_AF-A0A261WI98-F1
#
_entry.id   AF-A0A261WI98-F1
#
_cell.length_a   1.000
_cell.length_b   1.000
_cell.length_c   1.000
_cell.angle_alpha   90.00
_cell.angle_beta   90.00
_cell.angle_gamma   90.00
#
_symmetry.space_group_name_H-M   'P 1'
#
loop_
_entity.id
_entity.type
_entity.pdbx_description
1 polymer ?
#
loop_
_entity_poly.entity_id
_entity_poly.type
_entity_poly.pdbx_seq_one_letter_code
_entity_poly.pdbx_strand_id
1 'polypeptide(L)'
;VAGLRKQKQGGQLDFQADVLPLIKDEMRAVFYQTKVRLDAPRQLEAVQRALHEAVASPALFARLAEQWGEFDPEQWLTTQRWTGEAGTYGQWFVEWIKRDLALSRLGTAHSPICQAIEVWRDCRDLLRLVADRNGLTESSTLAFYGTWAGLGNRLVGGPQKERHEDLLALIDAGVVTVLAPMDDAQQAGSRFDSVIAARVALSGLSGNRSALLDDLREQGLIRAAHAWPADGIDTDESGRAI
;
A
#
# COMPACT_ATOMS: atom_id res chain seq x y z
N VAL A 1 -16.94 -6.20 -6.63
CA VAL A 1 -16.69 -7.44 -5.82
C VAL A 1 -17.65 -8.58 -6.17
N ALA A 2 -18.96 -8.47 -5.94
CA ALA A 2 -19.90 -9.59 -6.19
C ALA A 2 -19.84 -10.15 -7.63
N GLY A 3 -19.71 -9.28 -8.64
CA GLY A 3 -19.51 -9.69 -10.03
C GLY A 3 -18.25 -10.54 -10.24
N LEU A 4 -17.12 -10.14 -9.64
CA LEU A 4 -15.86 -10.89 -9.69
C LEU A 4 -16.01 -12.27 -9.02
N ARG A 5 -16.65 -12.32 -7.84
CA ARG A 5 -16.85 -13.57 -7.11
C ARG A 5 -17.68 -14.57 -7.90
N LYS A 6 -18.72 -14.12 -8.61
CA LYS A 6 -19.55 -14.99 -9.49
C LYS A 6 -18.77 -15.64 -10.62
N GLN A 7 -17.63 -15.06 -11.03
CA GLN A 7 -16.79 -15.60 -12.10
C GLN A 7 -15.79 -16.66 -11.60
N LYS A 8 -15.68 -16.86 -10.28
CA LYS A 8 -14.73 -17.80 -9.67
C LYS A 8 -15.44 -18.97 -9.03
N GLN A 9 -14.88 -20.16 -9.21
CA GLN A 9 -15.35 -21.36 -8.52
C GLN A 9 -15.12 -21.19 -7.00
N GLY A 10 -16.17 -21.32 -6.20
CA GLY A 10 -16.10 -21.11 -4.75
C GLY A 10 -16.12 -19.64 -4.30
N GLY A 11 -16.18 -18.68 -5.23
CA GLY A 11 -16.34 -17.25 -4.91
C GLY A 11 -15.13 -16.56 -4.28
N GLN A 12 -14.01 -17.25 -4.11
CA GLN A 12 -12.74 -16.68 -3.63
C GLN A 12 -12.00 -16.01 -4.78
N LEU A 13 -11.36 -14.88 -4.49
CA LEU A 13 -10.58 -14.11 -5.46
C LEU A 13 -9.08 -14.29 -5.21
N ASP A 14 -8.29 -14.11 -6.26
CA ASP A 14 -6.87 -13.80 -6.14
C ASP A 14 -6.70 -12.27 -6.22
N PHE A 15 -6.21 -11.64 -5.17
CA PHE A 15 -6.01 -10.19 -5.12
C PHE A 15 -5.15 -9.68 -6.28
N GLN A 16 -4.04 -10.34 -6.60
CA GLN A 16 -3.10 -9.86 -7.62
C GLN A 16 -3.63 -10.08 -9.03
N ALA A 17 -4.34 -11.18 -9.27
CA ALA A 17 -4.88 -11.50 -10.59
C ALA A 17 -6.23 -10.83 -10.88
N ASP A 18 -7.09 -10.69 -9.85
CA ASP A 18 -8.49 -10.31 -10.05
C ASP A 18 -8.83 -8.89 -9.60
N VAL A 19 -8.04 -8.30 -8.68
CA VAL A 19 -8.38 -7.02 -8.04
C VAL A 19 -7.34 -5.93 -8.33
N LEU A 20 -6.06 -6.24 -8.14
CA LEU A 20 -4.95 -5.31 -8.37
C LEU A 20 -4.93 -4.71 -9.79
N PRO A 21 -5.25 -5.45 -10.87
CA PRO A 21 -5.30 -4.85 -12.21
C PRO A 21 -6.38 -3.77 -12.32
N LEU A 22 -7.54 -3.96 -11.66
CA LEU A 22 -8.62 -2.98 -11.63
C LEU A 22 -8.21 -1.71 -10.90
N ILE A 23 -7.48 -1.85 -9.78
CA ILE A 23 -6.91 -0.70 -9.06
C ILE A 23 -5.91 0.04 -9.94
N LYS A 24 -5.04 -0.67 -10.66
CA LYS A 24 -4.05 -0.08 -11.57
C LYS A 24 -4.71 0.68 -12.73
N ASP A 25 -5.80 0.15 -13.27
CA ASP A 25 -6.55 0.83 -14.32
C ASP A 25 -7.27 2.07 -13.81
N GLU A 26 -7.82 2.02 -12.60
CA GLU A 26 -8.40 3.21 -11.95
C GLU A 26 -7.33 4.27 -11.66
N MET A 27 -6.14 3.87 -11.18
CA MET A 27 -4.98 4.76 -11.02
C MET A 27 -4.64 5.48 -12.33
N ARG A 28 -4.61 4.75 -13.47
CA ARG A 28 -4.37 5.34 -14.79
C ARG A 28 -5.49 6.29 -15.20
N ALA A 29 -6.74 5.90 -15.04
CA ALA A 29 -7.89 6.73 -15.38
C ALA A 29 -7.87 8.05 -14.60
N VAL A 30 -7.62 7.99 -13.29
CA VAL A 30 -7.54 9.17 -12.41
C VAL A 30 -6.32 10.04 -12.73
N PHE A 31 -5.17 9.42 -13.02
CA PHE A 31 -3.98 10.15 -13.48
C PHE A 31 -4.29 10.99 -14.73
N TYR A 32 -4.83 10.36 -15.79
CA TYR A 32 -5.07 11.06 -17.05
C TYR A 32 -6.17 12.11 -16.94
N GLN A 33 -7.25 11.85 -16.20
CA GLN A 33 -8.26 12.87 -15.91
C GLN A 33 -7.63 14.09 -15.21
N THR A 34 -6.77 13.86 -14.23
CA THR A 34 -6.10 14.95 -13.50
C THR A 34 -5.13 15.71 -14.39
N LYS A 35 -4.36 14.99 -15.21
CA LYS A 35 -3.41 15.58 -16.16
C LYS A 35 -4.13 16.45 -17.19
N VAL A 36 -5.21 15.95 -17.77
CA VAL A 36 -6.04 16.68 -18.74
C VAL A 36 -6.73 17.88 -18.08
N ARG A 37 -7.23 17.73 -16.85
CA ARG A 37 -7.82 18.84 -16.08
C ARG A 37 -6.83 20.01 -15.93
N LEU A 38 -5.57 19.72 -15.66
CA LEU A 38 -4.52 20.72 -15.45
C LEU A 38 -4.02 21.34 -16.75
N ASP A 39 -3.78 20.52 -17.77
CA ASP A 39 -3.12 20.97 -19.00
C ASP A 39 -4.10 21.40 -20.11
N ALA A 40 -5.27 20.78 -20.20
CA ALA A 40 -6.28 21.03 -21.23
C ALA A 40 -7.72 20.79 -20.72
N PRO A 41 -8.22 21.63 -19.80
CA PRO A 41 -9.51 21.41 -19.14
C PRO A 41 -10.69 21.27 -20.11
N ARG A 42 -10.61 21.89 -21.30
CA ARG A 42 -11.66 21.76 -22.35
C ARG A 42 -11.79 20.35 -22.92
N GLN A 43 -10.78 19.50 -22.78
CA GLN A 43 -10.80 18.11 -23.25
C GLN A 43 -11.24 17.11 -22.17
N LEU A 44 -11.42 17.56 -20.92
CA LEU A 44 -11.68 16.69 -19.77
C LEU A 44 -12.94 15.84 -19.95
N GLU A 45 -14.06 16.46 -20.34
CA GLU A 45 -15.33 15.74 -20.53
C GLU A 45 -15.24 14.65 -21.62
N ALA A 46 -14.46 14.88 -22.67
CA ALA A 46 -14.26 13.89 -23.72
C ALA A 46 -13.44 12.70 -23.21
N VAL A 47 -12.37 12.97 -22.44
CA VAL A 47 -11.54 11.92 -21.83
C VAL A 47 -12.33 11.14 -20.79
N GLN A 48 -13.14 11.80 -19.96
CA GLN A 48 -14.00 11.14 -18.98
C GLN A 48 -15.02 10.21 -19.63
N ARG A 49 -15.67 10.64 -20.72
CA ARG A 49 -16.57 9.77 -21.49
C ARG A 49 -15.82 8.58 -22.08
N ALA A 50 -14.66 8.80 -22.70
CA ALA A 50 -13.87 7.71 -23.27
C ALA A 50 -13.45 6.68 -22.22
N LEU A 51 -13.02 7.12 -21.03
CA LEU A 51 -12.65 6.23 -19.92
C LEU A 51 -13.86 5.46 -19.35
N HIS A 52 -15.04 6.09 -19.33
CA HIS A 52 -16.27 5.43 -18.88
C HIS A 52 -16.77 4.38 -19.89
N GLU A 53 -16.70 4.66 -21.19
CA GLU A 53 -17.16 3.77 -22.26
C GLU A 53 -16.17 2.61 -22.51
N ALA A 54 -14.87 2.87 -22.40
CA ALA A 54 -13.81 1.90 -22.67
C ALA A 54 -13.09 1.47 -21.38
N VAL A 55 -13.87 1.00 -20.38
CA VAL A 55 -13.35 0.51 -19.10
C VAL A 55 -12.24 -0.50 -19.35
N ALA A 56 -11.06 -0.27 -18.74
CA ALA A 56 -9.89 -1.13 -18.84
C ALA A 56 -9.40 -1.38 -20.29
N SER A 57 -9.33 -0.34 -21.13
CA SER A 57 -8.81 -0.43 -22.50
C SER A 57 -7.32 -0.07 -22.60
N PRO A 58 -6.42 -1.04 -22.87
CA PRO A 58 -4.99 -0.76 -23.06
C PRO A 58 -4.73 0.22 -24.20
N ALA A 59 -5.50 0.14 -25.28
CA ALA A 59 -5.38 1.02 -26.44
C ALA A 59 -5.75 2.48 -26.10
N LEU A 60 -6.72 2.70 -25.20
CA LEU A 60 -7.02 4.04 -24.71
C LEU A 60 -5.87 4.59 -23.88
N PHE A 61 -5.34 3.81 -22.93
CA PHE A 61 -4.22 4.24 -22.10
C PHE A 61 -2.95 4.51 -22.92
N ALA A 62 -2.67 3.73 -23.97
CA ALA A 62 -1.56 3.98 -24.88
C ALA A 62 -1.69 5.35 -25.58
N ARG A 63 -2.87 5.67 -26.13
CA ARG A 63 -3.12 6.98 -26.76
C ARG A 63 -3.02 8.14 -25.76
N LEU A 64 -3.53 7.95 -24.54
CA LEU A 64 -3.41 8.96 -23.49
C LEU A 64 -1.95 9.17 -23.07
N ALA A 65 -1.14 8.11 -23.01
CA ALA A 65 0.29 8.18 -22.73
C ALA A 65 1.04 8.96 -23.81
N GLU A 66 0.77 8.69 -25.09
CA GLU A 66 1.36 9.42 -26.23
C GLU A 66 1.07 10.92 -26.17
N GLN A 67 -0.14 11.30 -25.75
CA GLN A 67 -0.56 12.70 -25.74
C GLN A 67 -0.18 13.46 -24.45
N TRP A 68 -0.24 12.79 -23.29
CA TRP A 68 -0.17 13.44 -21.98
C TRP A 68 1.02 12.99 -21.11
N GLY A 69 1.86 12.11 -21.63
CA GLY A 69 3.00 11.52 -20.94
C GLY A 69 2.65 10.18 -20.30
N GLU A 70 3.66 9.32 -20.18
CA GLU A 70 3.51 7.98 -19.62
C GLU A 70 3.21 8.01 -18.12
N PHE A 71 2.35 7.08 -17.69
CA PHE A 71 2.13 6.76 -16.29
C PHE A 71 2.01 5.26 -16.11
N ASP A 72 2.95 4.71 -15.34
CA ASP A 72 2.93 3.32 -14.92
C ASP A 72 2.73 3.22 -13.41
N PRO A 73 1.57 2.69 -12.95
CA PRO A 73 1.32 2.40 -11.54
C PRO A 73 2.44 1.61 -10.86
N GLU A 74 3.12 0.69 -11.54
CA GLU A 74 4.15 -0.17 -10.91
C GLU A 74 5.31 0.64 -10.32
N GLN A 75 5.61 1.81 -10.90
CA GLN A 75 6.66 2.71 -10.39
C GLN A 75 6.33 3.27 -8.99
N TRP A 76 5.05 3.26 -8.61
CA TRP A 76 4.56 3.78 -7.33
C TRP A 76 4.18 2.66 -6.36
N LEU A 77 3.87 1.47 -6.88
CA LEU A 77 3.48 0.28 -6.11
C LEU A 77 4.68 -0.58 -5.69
N THR A 78 5.80 0.05 -5.31
CA THR A 78 7.01 -0.66 -4.93
C THR A 78 6.82 -1.51 -3.67
N THR A 79 6.91 -2.83 -3.82
CA THR A 79 6.85 -3.84 -2.75
C THR A 79 8.22 -4.46 -2.45
N GLN A 80 9.20 -4.23 -3.33
CA GLN A 80 10.55 -4.78 -3.17
C GLN A 80 11.28 -4.11 -2.00
N ARG A 81 12.08 -4.92 -1.31
CA ARG A 81 13.04 -4.40 -0.32
C ARG A 81 14.14 -3.66 -1.05
N TRP A 82 14.76 -2.71 -0.36
CA TRP A 82 15.94 -2.04 -0.87
C TRP A 82 17.08 -3.04 -1.08
N THR A 83 17.76 -2.94 -2.23
CA THR A 83 18.81 -3.89 -2.69
C THR A 83 20.13 -3.20 -3.01
N GLY A 84 20.30 -1.93 -2.62
CA GLY A 84 21.53 -1.18 -2.84
C GLY A 84 22.66 -1.58 -1.88
N GLU A 85 23.82 -0.93 -2.03
CA GLU A 85 24.96 -1.12 -1.13
C GLU A 85 24.71 -0.44 0.23
N ALA A 86 24.90 -1.15 1.35
CA ALA A 86 24.57 -0.70 2.71
C ALA A 86 24.92 0.78 3.00
N GLY A 87 26.12 1.23 2.59
CA GLY A 87 26.60 2.60 2.81
C GLY A 87 25.85 3.70 2.04
N THR A 88 25.07 3.34 1.02
CA THR A 88 24.28 4.28 0.19
C THR A 88 22.84 4.44 0.67
N TYR A 89 22.40 3.63 1.64
CA TYR A 89 21.00 3.63 2.07
C TYR A 89 20.54 4.96 2.64
N GLY A 90 21.36 5.60 3.49
CA GLY A 90 21.01 6.88 4.10
C GLY A 90 20.75 7.96 3.06
N GLN A 91 21.61 8.07 2.04
CA GLN A 91 21.43 9.01 0.94
C GLN A 91 20.18 8.68 0.12
N TRP A 92 19.99 7.41 -0.23
CA TRP A 92 18.80 6.95 -0.95
C TRP A 92 17.51 7.29 -0.18
N PHE A 93 17.49 7.07 1.13
CA PHE A 93 16.34 7.31 1.99
C PHE A 93 16.00 8.80 2.08
N VAL A 94 17.03 9.66 2.23
CA VAL A 94 16.87 11.12 2.21
C VAL A 94 16.27 11.59 0.88
N GLU A 95 16.80 11.11 -0.24
CA GLU A 95 16.28 11.49 -1.57
C GLU A 95 14.86 10.94 -1.81
N TRP A 96 14.54 9.77 -1.28
CA TRP A 96 13.19 9.23 -1.30
C TRP A 96 12.20 10.13 -0.53
N ILE A 97 12.53 10.55 0.70
CA ILE A 97 11.68 11.48 1.48
C ILE A 97 11.52 12.82 0.75
N LYS A 98 12.61 13.40 0.21
CA LYS A 98 12.56 14.68 -0.50
C LYS A 98 11.65 14.60 -1.73
N ARG A 99 11.70 13.50 -2.48
CA ARG A 99 10.81 13.27 -3.63
C ARG A 99 9.35 13.18 -3.20
N ASP A 100 9.06 12.44 -2.13
CA ASP A 100 7.71 12.33 -1.57
C ASP A 100 7.17 13.70 -1.10
N LEU A 101 7.99 14.47 -0.38
CA LEU A 101 7.65 15.83 0.06
C LEU A 101 7.38 16.77 -1.12
N ALA A 102 8.16 16.69 -2.19
CA ALA A 102 7.95 17.52 -3.38
C ALA A 102 6.57 17.26 -4.00
N LEU A 103 6.15 15.99 -4.08
CA LEU A 103 4.82 15.62 -4.56
C LEU A 103 3.72 16.03 -3.58
N SER A 104 3.93 15.79 -2.28
CA SER A 104 2.99 16.14 -1.22
C SER A 104 2.67 17.64 -1.18
N ARG A 105 3.67 18.50 -1.43
CA ARG A 105 3.49 19.96 -1.50
C ARG A 105 2.64 20.43 -2.68
N LEU A 106 2.61 19.68 -3.80
CA LEU A 106 1.68 19.95 -4.89
C LEU A 106 0.23 19.61 -4.51
N GLY A 107 0.06 18.61 -3.63
CA GLY A 107 -1.23 18.09 -3.23
C GLY A 107 -1.96 17.37 -4.37
N THR A 108 -3.10 16.75 -4.05
CA THR A 108 -3.91 15.98 -5.00
C THR A 108 -4.55 16.87 -6.08
N ALA A 109 -4.81 18.15 -5.77
CA ALA A 109 -5.37 19.11 -6.71
C ALA A 109 -4.43 19.43 -7.89
N HIS A 110 -3.11 19.38 -7.69
CA HIS A 110 -2.13 19.80 -8.70
C HIS A 110 -1.12 18.72 -9.08
N SER A 111 -1.22 17.51 -8.50
CA SER A 111 -0.37 16.37 -8.85
C SER A 111 -1.22 15.20 -9.37
N PRO A 112 -1.16 14.90 -10.68
CA PRO A 112 -1.77 13.69 -11.24
C PRO A 112 -1.31 12.41 -10.56
N ILE A 113 -0.04 12.38 -10.13
CA ILE A 113 0.56 11.26 -9.41
C ILE A 113 -0.08 11.10 -8.03
N CYS A 114 -0.16 12.17 -7.24
CA CYS A 114 -0.79 12.12 -5.91
C CYS A 114 -2.25 11.70 -6.02
N GLN A 115 -2.99 12.27 -6.99
CA GLN A 115 -4.39 11.93 -7.20
C GLN A 115 -4.57 10.46 -7.62
N ALA A 116 -3.65 9.89 -8.42
CA ALA A 116 -3.68 8.47 -8.77
C ALA A 116 -3.40 7.57 -7.55
N ILE A 117 -2.48 7.95 -6.67
CA ILE A 117 -2.20 7.20 -5.44
C ILE A 117 -3.41 7.17 -4.51
N GLU A 118 -4.21 8.24 -4.46
CA GLU A 118 -5.45 8.32 -3.67
C GLU A 118 -6.49 7.25 -4.02
N VAL A 119 -6.42 6.62 -5.19
CA VAL A 119 -7.24 5.45 -5.53
C VAL A 119 -7.12 4.35 -4.47
N TRP A 120 -5.95 4.18 -3.84
CA TRP A 120 -5.77 3.23 -2.74
C TRP A 120 -6.56 3.62 -1.48
N ARG A 121 -6.73 4.92 -1.22
CA ARG A 121 -7.58 5.43 -0.14
C ARG A 121 -9.05 5.20 -0.47
N ASP A 122 -9.46 5.55 -1.69
CA ASP A 122 -10.84 5.42 -2.17
C ASP A 122 -11.28 3.94 -2.20
N CYS A 123 -10.36 3.03 -2.53
CA CYS A 123 -10.61 1.60 -2.56
C CYS A 123 -10.51 0.92 -1.18
N ARG A 124 -10.18 1.63 -0.08
CA ARG A 124 -9.91 0.99 1.22
C ARG A 124 -11.07 0.11 1.71
N ASP A 125 -12.30 0.60 1.61
CA ASP A 125 -13.47 -0.16 2.07
C ASP A 125 -13.82 -1.30 1.10
N LEU A 126 -13.55 -1.12 -0.20
CA LEU A 126 -13.67 -2.20 -1.18
C LEU A 126 -12.64 -3.29 -0.95
N LEU A 127 -11.40 -2.93 -0.58
CA LEU A 127 -10.33 -3.86 -0.24
C LEU A 127 -10.66 -4.68 1.01
N ARG A 128 -11.26 -4.03 2.03
CA ARG A 128 -11.82 -4.74 3.19
C ARG A 128 -12.87 -5.74 2.75
N LEU A 129 -13.85 -5.33 1.96
CA LEU A 129 -14.90 -6.23 1.47
C LEU A 129 -14.35 -7.40 0.62
N VAL A 130 -13.27 -7.17 -0.15
CA VAL A 130 -12.58 -8.20 -0.92
C VAL A 130 -11.95 -9.24 0.00
N ALA A 131 -11.22 -8.81 1.02
CA ALA A 131 -10.50 -9.68 1.95
C ALA A 131 -11.41 -10.34 3.00
N ASP A 132 -12.49 -9.67 3.39
CA ASP A 132 -13.41 -10.12 4.43
C ASP A 132 -13.98 -11.52 4.14
N ARG A 133 -14.17 -12.28 5.22
CA ARG A 133 -14.89 -13.57 5.24
C ARG A 133 -14.34 -14.61 4.26
N ASN A 134 -13.02 -14.85 4.30
CA ASN A 134 -12.35 -15.77 3.39
C ASN A 134 -12.58 -15.44 1.91
N GLY A 135 -12.77 -14.15 1.60
CA GLY A 135 -13.06 -13.66 0.26
C GLY A 135 -11.90 -13.80 -0.72
N LEU A 136 -10.69 -14.02 -0.19
CA LEU A 136 -9.48 -14.35 -0.93
C LEU A 136 -9.13 -15.83 -0.76
N THR A 137 -8.42 -16.41 -1.73
CA THR A 137 -7.78 -17.71 -1.56
C THR A 137 -6.73 -17.61 -0.45
N GLU A 138 -6.40 -18.72 0.22
CA GLU A 138 -5.47 -18.69 1.36
C GLU A 138 -4.10 -18.07 1.00
N SER A 139 -3.52 -18.48 -0.13
CA SER A 139 -2.26 -17.89 -0.62
C SER A 139 -2.38 -16.40 -0.88
N SER A 140 -3.52 -15.94 -1.40
CA SER A 140 -3.77 -14.54 -1.68
C SER A 140 -4.03 -13.72 -0.41
N THR A 141 -4.69 -14.30 0.60
CA THR A 141 -4.84 -13.70 1.93
C THR A 141 -3.47 -13.43 2.56
N LEU A 142 -2.57 -14.42 2.56
CA LEU A 142 -1.23 -14.28 3.12
C LEU A 142 -0.41 -13.23 2.36
N ALA A 143 -0.49 -13.21 1.03
CA ALA A 143 0.16 -12.19 0.21
C ALA A 143 -0.42 -10.78 0.46
N PHE A 144 -1.74 -10.67 0.61
CA PHE A 144 -2.44 -9.42 0.87
C PHE A 144 -1.99 -8.79 2.18
N TYR A 145 -2.08 -9.52 3.29
CA TYR A 145 -1.67 -8.99 4.60
C TYR A 145 -0.15 -8.88 4.77
N GLY A 146 0.63 -9.75 4.12
CA GLY A 146 2.08 -9.71 4.17
C GLY A 146 2.72 -8.58 3.37
N THR A 147 2.07 -8.13 2.29
CA THR A 147 2.65 -7.17 1.33
C THR A 147 1.73 -6.00 1.03
N TRP A 148 0.52 -6.26 0.53
CA TRP A 148 -0.33 -5.25 -0.10
C TRP A 148 -1.03 -4.33 0.91
N ALA A 149 -1.45 -4.84 2.06
CA ALA A 149 -2.03 -4.03 3.13
C ALA A 149 -1.02 -3.00 3.67
N GLY A 150 0.23 -3.43 3.87
CA GLY A 150 1.34 -2.56 4.27
C GLY A 150 1.66 -1.50 3.21
N LEU A 151 1.66 -1.89 1.93
CA LEU A 151 1.83 -0.95 0.81
C LEU A 151 0.73 0.13 0.82
N GLY A 152 -0.54 -0.27 0.91
CA GLY A 152 -1.66 0.67 0.95
C GLY A 152 -1.55 1.65 2.13
N ASN A 153 -1.19 1.16 3.32
CA ASN A 153 -0.96 2.01 4.49
C ASN A 153 0.17 3.02 4.26
N ARG A 154 1.27 2.62 3.61
CA ARG A 154 2.38 3.52 3.26
C ARG A 154 1.96 4.59 2.25
N LEU A 155 1.18 4.21 1.25
CA LEU A 155 0.78 5.11 0.16
C LEU A 155 -0.18 6.22 0.61
N VAL A 156 -1.16 5.89 1.45
CA VAL A 156 -2.26 6.82 1.78
C VAL A 156 -2.50 7.05 3.26
N GLY A 157 -1.70 6.43 4.14
CA GLY A 157 -1.76 6.60 5.59
C GLY A 157 -0.49 7.23 6.18
N GLY A 158 0.48 7.63 5.35
CA GLY A 158 1.78 8.16 5.77
C GLY A 158 1.72 9.34 6.76
N PRO A 159 2.84 9.65 7.42
CA PRO A 159 2.88 10.74 8.39
C PRO A 159 2.66 12.10 7.71
N GLN A 160 2.27 13.09 8.49
CA GLN A 160 2.14 14.47 8.00
C GLN A 160 3.47 14.98 7.45
N LYS A 161 3.43 15.84 6.42
CA LYS A 161 4.62 16.39 5.74
C LYS A 161 5.64 17.00 6.71
N GLU A 162 5.17 17.63 7.77
CA GLU A 162 5.99 18.25 8.81
C GLU A 162 6.89 17.21 9.50
N ARG A 163 6.42 15.96 9.65
CA ARG A 163 7.21 14.88 10.27
C ARG A 163 8.34 14.39 9.39
N HIS A 164 8.16 14.42 8.06
CA HIS A 164 9.24 14.15 7.14
C HIS A 164 10.28 15.28 7.15
N GLU A 165 9.85 16.54 7.26
CA GLU A 165 10.75 17.69 7.40
C GLU A 165 11.54 17.63 8.73
N ASP A 166 10.86 17.33 9.84
CA ASP A 166 11.50 17.12 11.15
C ASP A 166 12.58 16.03 11.07
N LEU A 167 12.26 14.88 10.46
CA LEU A 167 13.20 13.76 10.32
C LEU A 167 14.41 14.14 9.46
N LEU A 168 14.21 14.85 8.35
CA LEU A 168 15.31 15.33 7.52
C LEU A 168 16.22 16.30 8.29
N ALA A 169 15.66 17.21 9.09
CA ALA A 169 16.44 18.13 9.90
C ALA A 169 17.27 17.40 10.98
N LEU A 170 16.71 16.36 11.61
CA LEU A 170 17.43 15.53 12.58
C LEU A 170 18.57 14.72 11.93
N ILE A 171 18.38 14.26 10.70
CA ILE A 171 19.43 13.58 9.92
C ILE A 171 20.55 14.58 9.57
N ASP A 172 20.19 15.77 9.07
CA ASP A 172 21.16 16.82 8.71
C ASP A 172 21.98 17.30 9.91
N ALA A 173 21.36 17.41 11.08
CA ALA A 173 22.03 17.75 12.33
C ALA A 173 22.89 16.62 12.93
N GLY A 174 22.90 15.42 12.32
CA GLY A 174 23.64 14.25 12.82
C GLY A 174 23.06 13.62 14.08
N VAL A 175 21.82 13.96 14.46
CA VAL A 175 21.12 13.39 15.62
C VAL A 175 20.55 12.01 15.29
N VAL A 176 20.08 11.82 14.04
CA VAL A 176 19.54 10.55 13.54
C VAL A 176 20.42 10.01 12.43
N THR A 177 20.91 8.79 12.60
CA THR A 177 21.58 8.02 11.55
C THR A 177 20.64 6.97 11.00
N VAL A 178 20.42 6.99 9.68
CA VAL A 178 19.57 6.02 9.00
C VAL A 178 20.41 4.80 8.64
N LEU A 179 20.03 3.64 9.17
CA LEU A 179 20.69 2.36 8.91
C LEU A 179 19.97 1.60 7.80
N ALA A 180 20.74 0.94 6.94
CA ALA A 180 20.19 0.01 5.95
C ALA A 180 19.38 -1.10 6.63
N PRO A 181 18.40 -1.71 5.93
CA PRO A 181 17.76 -2.92 6.42
C PRO A 181 18.83 -3.96 6.78
N MET A 182 18.79 -4.43 8.02
CA MET A 182 19.73 -5.37 8.61
C MET A 182 18.98 -6.59 9.14
N ASP A 183 19.62 -7.76 9.11
CA ASP A 183 19.15 -8.92 9.84
C ASP A 183 19.56 -8.88 11.33
N ASP A 184 19.01 -9.80 12.12
CA ASP A 184 19.25 -9.85 13.57
C ASP A 184 20.73 -10.08 13.92
N ALA A 185 21.47 -10.79 13.07
CA ALA A 185 22.89 -11.06 13.28
C ALA A 185 23.75 -9.80 13.04
N GLN A 186 23.45 -9.04 11.99
CA GLN A 186 24.07 -7.75 11.69
C GLN A 186 23.78 -6.72 12.79
N GLN A 187 22.55 -6.73 13.33
CA GLN A 187 22.17 -5.87 14.44
C GLN A 187 22.96 -6.19 15.71
N ALA A 188 23.13 -7.47 16.05
CA ALA A 188 23.88 -7.90 17.24
C ALA A 188 25.38 -7.54 17.20
N GLY A 189 25.97 -7.49 15.99
CA GLY A 189 27.38 -7.13 15.80
C GLY A 189 27.68 -5.62 15.79
N SER A 190 26.65 -4.79 15.78
CA SER A 190 26.78 -3.33 15.65
C SER A 190 26.55 -2.65 17.00
N ARG A 191 27.38 -1.65 17.35
CA ARG A 191 27.28 -0.93 18.62
C ARG A 191 26.60 0.42 18.40
N PHE A 192 25.41 0.58 18.99
CA PHE A 192 24.62 1.81 18.94
C PHE A 192 24.20 2.23 20.35
N ASP A 193 24.03 3.54 20.60
CA ASP A 193 23.54 4.04 21.89
C ASP A 193 22.07 3.66 22.11
N SER A 194 21.27 3.68 21.05
CA SER A 194 19.87 3.25 21.02
C SER A 194 19.44 2.95 19.59
N VAL A 195 18.59 1.95 19.40
CA VAL A 195 18.03 1.58 18.08
C VAL A 195 16.52 1.66 18.15
N ILE A 196 15.93 2.42 17.25
CA ILE A 196 14.48 2.47 17.06
C ILE A 196 14.15 1.65 15.82
N ALA A 197 13.38 0.58 16.00
CA ALA A 197 12.84 -0.17 14.88
C ALA A 197 11.80 0.71 14.16
N ALA A 198 12.11 1.15 12.94
CA ALA A 198 11.19 1.95 12.12
C ALA A 198 9.98 1.16 11.60
N ARG A 199 9.95 -0.17 11.83
CA ARG A 199 8.87 -1.05 11.43
C ARG A 199 7.93 -1.29 12.61
N VAL A 200 6.66 -0.91 12.45
CA VAL A 200 5.58 -1.44 13.30
C VAL A 200 5.34 -2.88 12.87
N ALA A 201 5.66 -3.83 13.74
CA ALA A 201 5.41 -5.25 13.47
C ALA A 201 3.90 -5.50 13.32
N LEU A 202 3.54 -6.47 12.49
CA LEU A 202 2.16 -6.96 12.44
C LEU A 202 1.82 -7.56 13.82
N SER A 203 0.64 -7.25 14.33
CA SER A 203 0.20 -7.67 15.67
C SER A 203 -0.89 -8.74 15.56
N GLY A 204 -0.59 -9.84 14.86
CA GLY A 204 -1.42 -11.04 14.85
C GLY A 204 -1.32 -11.84 16.15
N LEU A 205 -2.16 -12.85 16.34
CA LEU A 205 -2.22 -13.67 17.56
C LEU A 205 -0.91 -14.41 17.88
N SER A 206 -0.13 -14.80 16.87
CA SER A 206 1.16 -15.47 17.03
C SER A 206 2.31 -14.51 17.34
N GLY A 207 2.20 -13.25 16.93
CA GLY A 207 3.20 -12.20 17.17
C GLY A 207 2.94 -11.34 18.40
N ASN A 208 1.79 -11.52 19.06
CA ASN A 208 1.40 -10.72 20.23
C ASN A 208 2.02 -11.28 21.52
N ARG A 209 2.34 -10.40 22.48
CA ARG A 209 2.85 -10.75 23.82
C ARG A 209 1.81 -10.49 24.92
N SER A 210 0.53 -10.47 24.56
CA SER A 210 -0.57 -10.20 25.47
C SER A 210 -1.00 -11.48 26.18
N ALA A 211 -0.71 -11.56 27.49
CA ALA A 211 -1.14 -12.67 28.33
C ALA A 211 -2.67 -12.89 28.30
N LEU A 212 -3.45 -11.82 28.12
CA LEU A 212 -4.90 -11.93 27.97
C LEU A 212 -5.29 -12.69 26.69
N LEU A 213 -4.64 -12.39 25.55
CA LEU A 213 -4.97 -13.07 24.30
C LEU A 213 -4.50 -14.53 24.31
N ASP A 214 -3.39 -14.81 24.98
CA ASP A 214 -2.93 -16.18 25.19
C ASP A 214 -3.94 -16.99 26.03
N ASP A 215 -4.39 -16.45 27.16
CA ASP A 215 -5.41 -17.08 28.02
C ASP A 215 -6.74 -17.31 27.28
N LEU A 216 -7.24 -16.32 26.54
CA LEU A 216 -8.44 -16.47 25.72
C LEU A 216 -8.28 -17.57 24.66
N ARG A 217 -7.09 -17.71 24.05
CA ARG A 217 -6.81 -18.75 23.06
C ARG A 217 -6.70 -20.13 23.71
N GLU A 218 -6.05 -20.24 24.86
CA GLU A 218 -5.93 -21.49 25.63
C GLU A 218 -7.30 -22.00 26.11
N GLN A 219 -8.22 -21.09 26.44
CA GLN A 219 -9.61 -21.40 26.77
C GLN A 219 -10.48 -21.68 25.55
N GLY A 220 -9.96 -21.51 24.33
CA GLY A 220 -10.72 -21.70 23.09
C GLY A 220 -11.79 -20.65 22.82
N LEU A 221 -11.67 -19.46 23.42
CA LEU A 221 -12.60 -18.33 23.25
C LEU A 221 -12.29 -17.48 22.01
N ILE A 222 -11.08 -17.61 21.48
CA ILE A 222 -10.63 -17.00 20.22
C ILE A 222 -9.73 -17.97 19.48
N ARG A 223 -9.71 -17.89 18.15
CA ARG A 223 -8.70 -18.55 17.30
C ARG A 223 -8.18 -17.63 16.20
N ALA A 224 -7.09 -18.05 15.55
CA ALA A 224 -6.54 -17.33 14.40
C ALA A 224 -7.43 -17.53 13.16
N ALA A 225 -7.72 -16.44 12.46
CA ALA A 225 -8.46 -16.46 11.19
C ALA A 225 -7.67 -17.17 10.09
N HIS A 226 -6.36 -16.94 10.02
CA HIS A 226 -5.43 -17.53 9.06
C HIS A 226 -4.07 -17.81 9.69
N ALA A 227 -3.15 -18.35 8.90
CA ALA A 227 -1.75 -18.38 9.29
C ALA A 227 -1.12 -16.98 9.32
N TRP A 228 -0.03 -16.83 10.06
CA TRP A 228 0.77 -15.60 10.03
C TRP A 228 1.19 -15.28 8.57
N PRO A 229 1.08 -14.02 8.11
CA PRO A 229 0.84 -12.81 8.90
C PRO A 229 -0.61 -12.31 8.95
N ALA A 230 -1.58 -13.16 8.58
CA ALA A 230 -3.01 -12.85 8.55
C ALA A 230 -3.78 -13.46 9.74
N ASP A 231 -3.07 -13.78 10.83
CA ASP A 231 -3.55 -14.47 12.02
C ASP A 231 -4.23 -13.55 13.04
N GLY A 232 -5.08 -12.64 12.55
CA GLY A 232 -6.03 -11.91 13.41
C GLY A 232 -7.02 -12.85 14.08
N ILE A 233 -7.85 -12.31 14.99
CA ILE A 233 -8.93 -13.08 15.62
C ILE A 233 -9.99 -13.40 14.56
N ASP A 234 -10.37 -14.67 14.47
CA ASP A 234 -11.47 -15.13 13.62
C ASP A 234 -12.81 -14.60 14.14
N THR A 235 -13.70 -14.20 13.23
CA THR A 235 -14.98 -13.58 13.59
C THR A 235 -16.15 -14.08 12.75
N ASP A 236 -17.32 -14.14 13.35
CA ASP A 236 -18.58 -14.43 12.66
C ASP A 236 -19.04 -13.27 11.75
N GLU A 237 -20.16 -13.45 11.06
CA GLU A 237 -20.69 -12.44 10.15
C GLU A 237 -21.08 -11.11 10.82
N SER A 238 -21.27 -11.13 12.14
CA SER A 238 -21.55 -9.95 12.97
C SER A 238 -20.30 -9.33 13.60
N GLY A 239 -19.12 -9.88 13.33
CA GLY A 239 -17.84 -9.40 13.86
C GLY A 239 -17.55 -9.86 15.29
N ARG A 240 -18.23 -10.90 15.78
CA ARG A 240 -17.95 -11.49 17.10
C ARG A 240 -16.89 -12.57 16.97
N ALA A 241 -15.97 -12.62 17.94
CA ALA A 241 -14.91 -13.64 17.95
C ALA A 241 -15.47 -15.07 17.98
N ILE A 242 -14.81 -15.98 17.27
CA ILE A 242 -15.08 -17.43 17.23
C ILE A 242 -13.86 -18.21 17.74
#